data_AF-A0A0F9FST0-F1
#
_entry.id   AF-A0A0F9FST0-F1
#
_cell.length_a   1.000
_cell.length_b   1.000
_cell.length_c   1.000
_cell.angle_alpha   90.00
_cell.angle_beta   90.00
_cell.angle_gamma   90.00
#
_symmetry.space_group_name_H-M   'P 1'
#
loop_
_entity.id
_entity.type
_entity.pdbx_description
1 polymer ?
#
loop_
_entity_poly.entity_id
_entity_poly.type
_entity_poly.pdbx_seq_one_letter_code
_entity_poly.pdbx_strand_id
1 'polypeptide(L)'
;MLIIRSWKAMSIVIGIPVAIVVAIFISLEVTSTPGFCRTCHNMKPYYESWQASTHNQVNCTKCHIGPGTGTYFRRKYEALGMVALYITGQTPTVYKAQVEDRTCLRAGCHDKAQLIKGQTDLGTDIAFNHEVHFEPLRDEIKLRCTSCHSHTVEDEHISISQSTCLTCHFEGVEFNADTGKCTLCHSLAMEPVEQ
;
A
#
# COMPACT_ATOMS: atom_id res chain seq x y z
N MET A 1 22.12 -45.67 -33.13
CA MET A 1 22.89 -44.70 -32.31
C MET A 1 22.52 -43.24 -32.60
N LEU A 2 22.26 -42.84 -33.85
CA LEU A 2 21.84 -41.47 -34.23
C LEU A 2 20.50 -41.01 -33.62
N ILE A 3 19.49 -41.89 -33.54
CA ILE A 3 18.15 -41.58 -33.00
C ILE A 3 18.21 -41.28 -31.48
N ILE A 4 18.95 -42.08 -30.71
CA ILE A 4 19.11 -41.89 -29.25
C ILE A 4 19.90 -40.60 -28.95
N ARG A 5 20.87 -40.25 -29.80
CA ARG A 5 21.64 -39.00 -29.70
C ARG A 5 20.79 -37.77 -30.05
N SER A 6 19.85 -37.91 -30.99
CA SER A 6 18.88 -36.85 -31.33
C SER A 6 17.86 -36.58 -30.22
N TRP A 7 17.41 -37.60 -29.49
CA TRP A 7 16.48 -37.42 -28.36
C TRP A 7 17.16 -36.78 -27.15
N LYS A 8 18.39 -37.21 -26.81
CA LYS A 8 19.16 -36.57 -25.73
C LYS A 8 19.51 -35.12 -26.08
N ALA A 9 19.89 -34.84 -27.31
CA ALA A 9 20.14 -33.47 -27.78
C ALA A 9 18.85 -32.62 -27.74
N MET A 10 17.71 -33.18 -28.14
CA MET A 10 16.41 -32.49 -28.13
C MET A 10 15.89 -32.25 -26.70
N SER A 11 16.10 -33.19 -25.78
CA SER A 11 15.81 -33.04 -24.35
C SER A 11 16.65 -31.95 -23.70
N ILE A 12 17.90 -31.75 -24.12
CA ILE A 12 18.75 -30.66 -23.63
C ILE A 12 18.31 -29.32 -24.21
N VAL A 13 18.05 -29.27 -25.53
CA VAL A 13 17.63 -28.06 -26.25
C VAL A 13 16.28 -27.52 -25.76
N ILE A 14 15.36 -28.39 -25.33
CA ILE A 14 14.05 -27.98 -24.79
C ILE A 14 14.07 -27.90 -23.25
N GLY A 15 14.72 -28.85 -22.60
CA GLY A 15 14.72 -28.96 -21.13
C GLY A 15 15.45 -27.80 -20.44
N ILE A 16 16.57 -27.32 -20.99
CA ILE A 16 17.30 -26.19 -20.39
C ILE A 16 16.48 -24.89 -20.45
N PRO A 17 15.94 -24.45 -21.61
CA PRO A 17 15.09 -23.26 -21.64
C PRO A 17 13.88 -23.37 -20.73
N VAL A 18 13.22 -24.53 -20.67
CA VAL A 18 12.09 -24.74 -19.77
C VAL A 18 12.53 -24.61 -18.30
N ALA A 19 13.64 -25.22 -17.91
CA ALA A 19 14.17 -25.10 -16.56
C ALA A 19 14.52 -23.64 -16.21
N ILE A 20 15.11 -22.89 -17.15
CA ILE A 20 15.41 -21.46 -16.97
C ILE A 20 14.13 -20.66 -16.75
N VAL A 21 13.11 -20.88 -17.59
CA VAL A 21 11.82 -20.19 -17.46
C VAL A 21 11.20 -20.50 -16.10
N VAL A 22 11.17 -21.77 -15.68
CA VAL A 22 10.65 -22.18 -14.37
C VAL A 22 11.43 -21.51 -13.23
N ALA A 23 12.77 -21.48 -13.30
CA ALA A 23 13.60 -20.84 -12.29
C ALA A 23 13.34 -19.32 -12.20
N ILE A 24 13.13 -18.64 -13.33
CA ILE A 24 12.77 -17.22 -13.36
C ILE A 24 11.41 -17.01 -12.70
N PHE A 25 10.40 -17.82 -13.04
CA PHE A 25 9.06 -17.71 -12.44
C PHE A 25 9.11 -17.91 -10.92
N ILE A 26 9.80 -18.94 -10.44
CA ILE A 26 9.99 -19.17 -9.00
C ILE A 26 10.67 -17.97 -8.35
N SER A 27 11.73 -17.44 -8.96
CA SER A 27 12.46 -16.28 -8.43
C SER A 27 11.56 -15.04 -8.33
N LEU A 28 10.70 -14.80 -9.33
CA LEU A 28 9.76 -13.68 -9.31
C LEU A 28 8.76 -13.80 -8.16
N GLU A 29 8.22 -14.99 -7.92
CA GLU A 29 7.25 -15.23 -6.84
C GLU A 29 7.91 -15.16 -5.45
N VAL A 30 9.07 -15.79 -5.27
CA VAL A 30 9.82 -15.74 -4.00
C VAL A 30 10.18 -14.30 -3.64
N THR A 31 10.70 -13.53 -4.61
CA THR A 31 11.03 -12.10 -4.42
C THR A 31 9.80 -11.20 -4.29
N SER A 32 8.59 -11.75 -4.42
CA SER A 32 7.34 -11.06 -4.14
C SER A 32 6.81 -11.35 -2.74
N THR A 33 7.47 -12.16 -1.90
CA THR A 33 6.94 -12.52 -0.58
C THR A 33 7.34 -11.52 0.51
N PRO A 34 6.51 -11.34 1.56
CA PRO A 34 6.90 -10.55 2.74
C PRO A 34 8.18 -11.08 3.40
N GLY A 35 8.38 -12.40 3.42
CA GLY A 35 9.58 -13.04 3.96
C GLY A 35 10.86 -12.63 3.23
N PHE A 36 10.82 -12.55 1.89
CA PHE A 36 11.94 -12.02 1.12
C PHE A 36 12.19 -10.54 1.43
N CYS A 37 11.14 -9.71 1.53
CA CYS A 37 11.33 -8.30 1.89
C CYS A 37 12.06 -8.15 3.24
N ARG A 38 11.78 -9.01 4.23
CA ARG A 38 12.44 -8.98 5.55
C ARG A 38 13.95 -9.30 5.50
N THR A 39 14.46 -9.93 4.43
CA THR A 39 15.89 -10.30 4.38
C THR A 39 16.81 -9.08 4.29
N CYS A 40 16.31 -7.95 3.79
CA CYS A 40 17.01 -6.69 3.77
C CYS A 40 16.81 -5.94 5.10
N HIS A 41 17.89 -5.50 5.75
CA HIS A 41 17.79 -4.89 7.08
C HIS A 41 16.92 -3.61 7.08
N ASN A 42 17.00 -2.83 6.01
CA ASN A 42 16.26 -1.57 5.82
C ASN A 42 14.75 -1.77 5.63
N MET A 43 14.33 -3.02 5.38
CA MET A 43 12.91 -3.39 5.22
C MET A 43 12.32 -4.04 6.48
N LYS A 44 13.14 -4.43 7.47
CA LYS A 44 12.66 -5.09 8.69
C LYS A 44 11.60 -4.30 9.46
N PRO A 45 11.77 -2.98 9.73
CA PRO A 45 10.75 -2.22 10.47
C PRO A 45 9.40 -2.20 9.74
N TYR A 46 9.42 -2.07 8.41
CA TYR A 46 8.22 -2.10 7.59
C TYR A 46 7.53 -3.47 7.61
N TYR A 47 8.31 -4.56 7.62
CA TYR A 47 7.76 -5.91 7.74
C TYR A 47 7.11 -6.12 9.12
N GLU A 48 7.75 -5.68 10.20
CA GLU A 48 7.25 -5.85 11.56
C GLU A 48 5.96 -5.06 11.78
N SER A 49 5.93 -3.82 11.30
CA SER A 49 4.73 -3.00 11.28
C SER A 49 3.62 -3.58 10.39
N TRP A 50 3.95 -4.15 9.23
CA TRP A 50 2.98 -4.87 8.39
C TRP A 50 2.41 -6.10 9.11
N GLN A 51 3.26 -6.83 9.83
CA GLN A 51 2.88 -8.02 10.57
C GLN A 51 1.89 -7.72 11.70
N ALA A 52 2.02 -6.54 12.34
CA ALA A 52 1.09 -6.05 13.35
C ALA A 52 -0.21 -5.47 12.76
N SER A 53 -0.20 -5.07 11.48
CA SER A 53 -1.34 -4.38 10.84
C SER A 53 -2.53 -5.30 10.53
N THR A 54 -3.67 -4.68 10.24
CA THR A 54 -4.89 -5.34 9.70
C THR A 54 -4.68 -6.04 8.35
N HIS A 55 -3.57 -5.74 7.66
CA HIS A 55 -3.23 -6.28 6.35
C HIS A 55 -2.13 -7.36 6.41
N ASN A 56 -1.85 -7.94 7.58
CA ASN A 56 -0.77 -8.92 7.78
C ASN A 56 -0.93 -10.25 7.02
N GLN A 57 -2.08 -10.49 6.38
CA GLN A 57 -2.30 -11.63 5.47
C GLN A 57 -2.24 -11.22 3.98
N VAL A 58 -2.04 -9.93 3.69
CA VAL A 58 -1.94 -9.39 2.34
C VAL A 58 -0.46 -9.24 1.99
N ASN A 59 -0.03 -9.93 0.95
CA ASN A 59 1.35 -9.86 0.47
C ASN A 59 1.75 -8.40 0.11
N CYS A 60 2.94 -7.95 0.51
CA CYS A 60 3.44 -6.58 0.29
C CYS A 60 3.25 -6.10 -1.17
N THR A 61 3.51 -6.99 -2.14
CA THR A 61 3.38 -6.66 -3.57
C THR A 61 1.95 -6.41 -4.01
N LYS A 62 0.94 -6.87 -3.25
CA LYS A 62 -0.46 -6.56 -3.53
C LYS A 62 -0.80 -5.09 -3.30
N CYS A 63 0.04 -4.31 -2.63
CA CYS A 63 -0.11 -2.85 -2.49
C CYS A 63 1.02 -2.10 -3.23
N HIS A 64 2.26 -2.56 -3.10
CA HIS A 64 3.42 -1.90 -3.71
C HIS A 64 3.57 -2.14 -5.22
N ILE A 65 2.83 -3.10 -5.79
CA ILE A 65 2.79 -3.35 -7.23
C ILE A 65 1.34 -3.24 -7.73
N GLY A 66 1.12 -2.21 -8.55
CA GLY A 66 -0.16 -1.95 -9.19
C GLY A 66 -0.67 -3.15 -10.02
N PRO A 67 -2.00 -3.27 -10.22
CA PRO A 67 -2.57 -4.34 -11.04
C PRO A 67 -2.04 -4.36 -12.48
N GLY A 68 -2.05 -5.56 -13.06
CA GLY A 68 -1.64 -5.83 -14.43
C GLY A 68 -0.23 -6.41 -14.56
N THR A 69 -0.07 -7.33 -15.51
CA THR A 69 1.19 -8.03 -15.78
C THR A 69 2.30 -7.07 -16.21
N GLY A 70 1.98 -6.08 -17.06
CA GLY A 70 2.94 -5.05 -17.48
C GLY A 70 3.47 -4.22 -16.30
N THR A 71 2.57 -3.82 -15.38
CA THR A 71 2.97 -3.13 -14.14
C THR A 71 3.87 -4.02 -13.28
N TYR A 72 3.54 -5.31 -13.16
CA TYR A 72 4.33 -6.27 -12.38
C TYR A 72 5.78 -6.36 -12.86
N PHE A 73 6.00 -6.63 -14.13
CA PHE A 73 7.35 -6.73 -14.68
C PHE A 73 8.10 -5.40 -14.64
N ARG A 74 7.43 -4.28 -14.91
CA ARG A 74 8.04 -2.95 -14.78
C ARG A 74 8.53 -2.68 -13.36
N ARG A 75 7.68 -2.92 -12.35
CA ARG A 75 8.06 -2.70 -10.93
C ARG A 75 9.17 -3.65 -10.48
N LYS A 76 9.18 -4.89 -10.96
CA LYS A 76 10.27 -5.84 -10.71
C LYS A 76 11.60 -5.37 -11.31
N TYR A 77 11.57 -4.82 -12.52
CA TYR A 77 12.76 -4.22 -13.14
C TYR A 77 13.25 -2.99 -12.36
N GLU A 78 12.35 -2.08 -11.97
CA GLU A 78 12.68 -0.91 -11.13
C GLU A 78 13.27 -1.30 -9.78
N ALA A 79 12.80 -2.41 -9.18
CA ALA A 79 13.32 -2.93 -7.92
C ALA A 79 14.81 -3.36 -8.00
N LEU A 80 15.33 -3.67 -9.19
CA LEU A 80 16.77 -3.93 -9.37
C LEU A 80 17.61 -2.70 -9.01
N GLY A 81 17.09 -1.50 -9.23
CA GLY A 81 17.73 -0.25 -8.79
C GLY A 81 17.83 -0.16 -7.27
N MET A 82 16.78 -0.57 -6.55
CA MET A 82 16.82 -0.61 -5.08
C MET A 82 17.82 -1.64 -4.55
N VAL A 83 17.93 -2.79 -5.21
CA VAL A 83 18.95 -3.80 -4.88
C VAL A 83 20.36 -3.24 -5.13
N ALA A 84 20.58 -2.56 -6.25
CA ALA A 84 21.86 -1.93 -6.54
C ALA A 84 22.23 -0.89 -5.47
N LEU A 85 21.29 -0.01 -5.08
CA LEU A 85 21.50 0.98 -4.00
C LEU A 85 21.79 0.32 -2.65
N TYR A 86 21.12 -0.81 -2.35
CA TYR A 86 21.40 -1.58 -1.14
C TYR A 86 22.83 -2.15 -1.13
N ILE A 87 23.25 -2.76 -2.24
CA ILE A 87 24.58 -3.36 -2.36
C ILE A 87 25.69 -2.29 -2.33
N THR A 88 25.46 -1.13 -2.95
CA THR A 88 26.43 -0.03 -2.95
C THR A 88 26.42 0.82 -1.68
N GLY A 89 25.51 0.54 -0.73
CA GLY A 89 25.35 1.31 0.50
C GLY A 89 24.75 2.70 0.30
N GLN A 90 24.18 3.00 -0.87
CA GLN A 90 23.58 4.29 -1.22
C GLN A 90 22.07 4.33 -0.94
N THR A 91 21.63 3.64 0.11
CA THR A 91 20.21 3.57 0.46
C THR A 91 19.72 4.90 1.03
N PRO A 92 18.54 5.41 0.61
CA PRO A 92 17.97 6.60 1.19
C PRO A 92 17.60 6.37 2.66
N THR A 93 17.68 7.44 3.46
CA THR A 93 17.27 7.42 4.88
C THR A 93 15.76 7.37 5.05
N VAL A 94 15.01 7.83 4.03
CA VAL A 94 13.54 7.83 4.01
C VAL A 94 13.05 7.13 2.75
N TYR A 95 12.25 6.08 2.93
CA TYR A 95 11.59 5.39 1.83
C TYR A 95 10.19 5.97 1.63
N LYS A 96 9.99 6.67 0.52
CA LYS A 96 8.65 7.13 0.11
C LYS A 96 8.11 6.19 -0.95
N ALA A 97 7.38 5.18 -0.52
CA ALA A 97 6.64 4.33 -1.44
C ALA A 97 5.35 5.04 -1.85
N GLN A 98 5.18 5.28 -3.15
CA GLN A 98 3.89 5.74 -3.68
C GLN A 98 3.03 4.53 -4.00
N VAL A 99 1.93 4.38 -3.27
CA VAL A 99 0.90 3.37 -3.53
C VAL A 99 -0.22 4.01 -4.33
N GLU A 100 -0.58 3.38 -5.45
CA GLU A 100 -1.63 3.87 -6.33
C GLU A 100 -3.00 3.41 -5.80
N ASP A 101 -4.03 4.27 -5.83
CA ASP A 101 -5.39 3.93 -5.35
C ASP A 101 -5.97 2.68 -6.02
N ARG A 102 -5.63 2.45 -7.29
CA ARG A 102 -6.06 1.24 -8.03
C ARG A 102 -5.58 -0.07 -7.40
N THR A 103 -4.60 -0.01 -6.50
CA THR A 103 -4.11 -1.17 -5.76
C THR A 103 -4.98 -1.45 -4.54
N CYS A 104 -5.45 -0.40 -3.86
CA CYS A 104 -6.47 -0.51 -2.80
C CYS A 104 -7.82 -0.95 -3.37
N LEU A 105 -8.19 -0.37 -4.51
CA LEU A 105 -9.48 -0.57 -5.19
C LEU A 105 -9.52 -1.79 -6.12
N ARG A 106 -8.52 -2.68 -6.03
CA ARG A 106 -8.47 -3.86 -6.88
C ARG A 106 -9.55 -4.87 -6.47
N ALA A 107 -9.95 -5.72 -7.40
CA ALA A 107 -10.91 -6.78 -7.14
C ALA A 107 -10.50 -7.64 -5.93
N GLY A 108 -11.42 -7.82 -4.99
CA GLY A 108 -11.21 -8.57 -3.74
C GLY A 108 -10.58 -7.77 -2.59
N CYS A 109 -10.36 -6.46 -2.75
CA CYS A 109 -9.91 -5.55 -1.70
C CYS A 109 -11.01 -4.55 -1.35
N HIS A 110 -10.83 -3.26 -1.60
CA HIS A 110 -11.82 -2.22 -1.27
C HIS A 110 -12.70 -1.86 -2.46
N ASP A 111 -14.01 -2.04 -2.34
CA ASP A 111 -14.95 -1.63 -3.38
C ASP A 111 -15.28 -0.13 -3.25
N LYS A 112 -14.94 0.66 -4.27
CA LYS A 112 -15.18 2.11 -4.25
C LYS A 112 -16.66 2.44 -4.11
N ALA A 113 -17.54 1.68 -4.76
CA ALA A 113 -18.97 1.95 -4.75
C ALA A 113 -19.59 1.66 -3.37
N GLN A 114 -18.99 0.78 -2.55
CA GLN A 114 -19.36 0.61 -1.15
C GLN A 114 -18.77 1.71 -0.26
N LEU A 115 -17.51 2.10 -0.48
CA LEU A 115 -16.84 3.11 0.35
C LEU A 115 -17.53 4.48 0.32
N ILE A 116 -18.15 4.85 -0.81
CA ILE A 116 -18.85 6.14 -0.95
C ILE A 116 -20.31 6.09 -0.47
N LYS A 117 -20.83 4.93 -0.08
CA LYS A 117 -22.21 4.79 0.39
C LYS A 117 -22.28 5.09 1.89
N GLY A 118 -22.38 6.37 2.22
CA GLY A 118 -22.69 6.85 3.57
C GLY A 118 -21.46 7.17 4.43
N GLN A 119 -21.69 7.30 5.72
CA GLN A 119 -20.67 7.65 6.69
C GLN A 119 -19.95 6.40 7.22
N THR A 120 -18.63 6.49 7.32
CA THR A 120 -17.75 5.52 7.96
C THR A 120 -17.53 5.98 9.40
N ASP A 121 -17.82 5.07 10.33
CA ASP A 121 -17.45 5.23 11.73
C ASP A 121 -15.94 4.97 11.88
N LEU A 122 -15.22 5.93 12.45
CA LEU A 122 -13.79 5.83 12.72
C LEU A 122 -13.49 5.23 14.11
N GLY A 123 -14.51 4.75 14.84
CA GLY A 123 -14.41 4.35 16.24
C GLY A 123 -14.25 5.57 17.17
N THR A 124 -14.73 6.73 16.71
CA THR A 124 -14.62 8.03 17.37
C THR A 124 -15.91 8.80 17.13
N ASP A 125 -16.04 9.98 17.73
CA ASP A 125 -17.15 10.88 17.42
C ASP A 125 -17.13 11.41 15.97
N ILE A 126 -16.16 11.07 15.13
CA ILE A 126 -16.04 11.61 13.78
C ILE A 126 -16.79 10.73 12.77
N ALA A 127 -17.85 11.28 12.17
CA ALA A 127 -18.54 10.73 11.02
C ALA A 127 -17.82 11.14 9.72
N PHE A 128 -17.12 10.18 9.10
CA PHE A 128 -16.34 10.42 7.89
C PHE A 128 -17.08 10.00 6.61
N ASN A 129 -16.97 10.74 5.51
CA ASN A 129 -17.55 10.34 4.21
C ASN A 129 -16.47 10.37 3.11
N HIS A 130 -16.26 9.25 2.41
CA HIS A 130 -15.28 9.15 1.33
C HIS A 130 -15.68 9.93 0.06
N GLU A 131 -16.98 10.10 -0.21
CA GLU A 131 -17.49 10.75 -1.43
C GLU A 131 -16.94 12.17 -1.57
N VAL A 132 -17.09 12.99 -0.53
CA VAL A 132 -16.63 14.39 -0.50
C VAL A 132 -15.11 14.52 -0.49
N HIS A 133 -14.39 13.49 -0.06
CA HIS A 133 -12.92 13.47 -0.03
C HIS A 133 -12.30 12.88 -1.31
N PHE A 134 -13.11 12.40 -2.25
CA PHE A 134 -12.65 12.06 -3.60
C PHE A 134 -12.72 13.23 -4.59
N GLU A 135 -13.43 14.31 -4.21
CA GLU A 135 -13.46 15.53 -4.99
C GLU A 135 -12.11 16.28 -4.91
N PRO A 136 -11.70 17.00 -5.97
CA PRO A 136 -10.47 17.78 -5.93
C PRO A 136 -10.54 18.86 -4.85
N LEU A 137 -9.54 18.90 -3.98
CA LEU A 137 -9.35 19.99 -3.03
C LEU A 137 -8.71 21.17 -3.78
N ARG A 138 -9.38 22.35 -3.78
CA ARG A 138 -8.89 23.61 -4.39
C ARG A 138 -8.37 23.44 -5.84
N ASP A 139 -9.22 22.92 -6.74
CA ASP A 139 -9.01 22.71 -8.19
C ASP A 139 -7.76 21.90 -8.63
N GLU A 140 -6.80 21.60 -7.74
CA GLU A 140 -5.49 21.05 -8.11
C GLU A 140 -5.06 19.85 -7.26
N ILE A 141 -5.56 19.69 -6.04
CA ILE A 141 -5.09 18.63 -5.11
C ILE A 141 -6.10 17.49 -5.09
N LYS A 142 -5.77 16.40 -5.78
CA LYS A 142 -6.52 15.15 -5.70
C LYS A 142 -6.00 14.28 -4.57
N LEU A 143 -6.84 14.04 -3.56
CA LEU A 143 -6.53 13.11 -2.48
C LEU A 143 -6.44 11.67 -3.00
N ARG A 144 -5.54 10.91 -2.39
CA ARG A 144 -5.32 9.47 -2.62
C ARG A 144 -5.75 8.71 -1.38
N CYS A 145 -5.93 7.39 -1.49
CA CYS A 145 -6.17 6.54 -0.33
C CYS A 145 -5.07 6.76 0.73
N THR A 146 -3.82 6.83 0.29
CA THR A 146 -2.66 7.07 1.15
C THR A 146 -2.44 8.51 1.59
N SER A 147 -3.33 9.44 1.23
CA SER A 147 -3.34 10.77 1.84
C SER A 147 -3.81 10.72 3.29
N CYS A 148 -4.69 9.76 3.60
CA CYS A 148 -5.17 9.50 4.97
C CYS A 148 -4.68 8.15 5.50
N HIS A 149 -4.77 7.08 4.70
CA HIS A 149 -4.29 5.73 5.06
C HIS A 149 -2.79 5.63 4.82
N SER A 150 -2.00 6.10 5.78
CA SER A 150 -0.55 6.20 5.64
C SER A 150 0.17 5.63 6.85
N HIS A 151 1.50 5.56 6.80
CA HIS A 151 2.33 5.15 7.92
C HIS A 151 2.54 6.35 8.87
N THR A 152 1.44 6.88 9.42
CA THR A 152 1.44 8.03 10.33
C THR A 152 1.31 7.64 11.80
N VAL A 153 0.74 6.46 12.07
CA VAL A 153 0.65 5.92 13.43
C VAL A 153 1.87 5.05 13.67
N GLU A 154 2.49 5.22 14.84
CA GLU A 154 3.63 4.41 15.26
C GLU A 154 3.23 2.92 15.23
N ASP A 155 4.14 2.09 14.74
CA ASP A 155 3.97 0.63 14.59
C ASP A 155 2.89 0.14 13.62
N GLU A 156 2.10 1.00 12.96
CA GLU A 156 1.11 0.57 11.96
C GLU A 156 1.46 0.96 10.52
N HIS A 157 1.63 -0.06 9.66
CA HIS A 157 2.18 0.15 8.32
C HIS A 157 1.24 0.97 7.42
N ILE A 158 -0.06 0.84 7.66
CA ILE A 158 -1.10 1.60 7.00
C ILE A 158 -2.28 1.79 7.94
N SER A 159 -2.54 3.02 8.33
CA SER A 159 -3.62 3.38 9.24
C SER A 159 -4.00 4.85 9.09
N ILE A 160 -4.98 5.30 9.85
CA ILE A 160 -5.41 6.71 9.87
C ILE A 160 -5.10 7.27 11.25
N SER A 161 -4.46 8.43 11.30
CA SER A 161 -4.41 9.27 12.50
C SER A 161 -5.50 10.33 12.44
N GLN A 162 -6.19 10.59 13.55
CA GLN A 162 -7.15 11.71 13.64
C GLN A 162 -6.47 13.07 13.39
N SER A 163 -5.16 13.18 13.69
CA SER A 163 -4.40 14.40 13.40
C SER A 163 -4.35 14.74 11.91
N THR A 164 -4.52 13.75 11.01
CA THR A 164 -4.58 13.98 9.57
C THR A 164 -5.79 14.83 9.17
N CYS A 165 -6.94 14.67 9.85
CA CYS A 165 -8.12 15.51 9.64
C CYS A 165 -7.80 16.98 9.95
N LEU A 166 -7.00 17.20 11.01
CA LEU A 166 -6.62 18.53 11.46
C LEU A 166 -5.71 19.26 10.47
N THR A 167 -4.84 18.51 9.77
CA THR A 167 -3.91 19.08 8.80
C THR A 167 -4.61 19.80 7.65
N CYS A 168 -5.75 19.31 7.17
CA CYS A 168 -6.43 19.95 6.03
C CYS A 168 -7.60 20.85 6.44
N HIS A 169 -8.32 20.53 7.52
CA HIS A 169 -9.51 21.29 7.92
C HIS A 169 -9.23 22.49 8.83
N PHE A 170 -8.08 22.52 9.51
CA PHE A 170 -7.73 23.57 10.48
C PHE A 170 -6.46 24.34 10.12
N GLU A 171 -5.79 24.00 9.02
CA GLU A 171 -4.65 24.77 8.53
C GLU A 171 -5.11 26.18 8.10
N GLY A 172 -4.62 27.20 8.80
CA GLY A 172 -4.95 28.60 8.54
C GLY A 172 -6.29 29.07 9.12
N VAL A 173 -6.93 28.29 9.97
CA VAL A 173 -8.15 28.70 10.69
C VAL A 173 -7.77 29.41 12.00
N GLU A 174 -8.37 30.57 12.27
CA GLU A 174 -8.17 31.27 13.55
C GLU A 174 -8.72 30.45 14.73
N PHE A 175 -8.03 30.54 15.86
CA PHE A 175 -8.43 29.84 17.09
C PHE A 175 -9.85 30.25 17.52
N ASN A 176 -10.71 29.26 17.81
CA ASN A 176 -12.13 29.43 18.14
C ASN A 176 -13.02 30.06 17.05
N ALA A 177 -12.57 30.16 15.80
CA ALA A 177 -13.43 30.54 14.69
C ALA A 177 -14.33 29.37 14.27
N ASP A 178 -15.62 29.65 14.01
CA ASP A 178 -16.60 28.71 13.44
C ASP A 178 -16.73 27.34 14.16
N THR A 179 -16.51 27.28 15.48
CA THR A 179 -16.59 26.03 16.28
C THR A 179 -17.95 25.32 16.24
N GLY A 180 -19.01 26.02 15.82
CA GLY A 180 -20.32 25.41 15.55
C GLY A 180 -20.31 24.45 14.35
N LYS A 181 -19.30 24.52 13.46
CA LYS A 181 -19.13 23.61 12.32
C LYS A 181 -18.48 22.28 12.71
N CYS A 182 -17.96 22.15 13.94
CA CYS A 182 -17.37 20.92 14.42
C CYS A 182 -18.38 19.75 14.38
N THR A 183 -19.67 20.04 14.59
CA THR A 183 -20.75 19.03 14.55
C THR A 183 -21.11 18.54 13.15
N LEU A 184 -20.57 19.15 12.09
CA LEU A 184 -20.72 18.63 10.73
C LEU A 184 -20.01 17.29 10.57
N CYS A 185 -18.98 17.06 11.38
CA CYS A 185 -18.20 15.83 11.38
C CYS A 185 -18.23 15.14 12.75
N HIS A 186 -18.31 15.86 13.87
CA HIS A 186 -18.35 15.26 15.21
C HIS A 186 -19.78 15.02 15.72
N SER A 187 -20.09 13.81 16.18
CA SER A 187 -21.27 13.54 17.00
C SER A 187 -21.07 14.11 18.40
N LEU A 188 -22.02 14.90 18.87
CA LEU A 188 -22.08 15.28 20.28
C LEU A 188 -22.70 14.10 21.06
N ALA A 189 -22.05 13.69 22.15
CA ALA A 189 -22.62 12.72 23.07
C ALA A 189 -23.99 13.24 23.56
N MET A 190 -25.06 12.48 23.30
CA MET A 190 -26.42 12.86 23.66
C MET A 190 -26.75 12.57 25.12
N GLU A 191 -25.87 11.87 25.85
CA GLU A 191 -26.04 11.56 27.27
C GLU A 191 -25.03 12.35 28.12
N PRO A 192 -25.45 12.90 29.28
CA PRO A 192 -24.54 13.57 30.20
C PRO A 192 -23.51 12.56 30.73
N VAL A 193 -22.23 12.92 30.68
CA VAL A 193 -21.20 12.23 31.46
C VAL A 193 -21.51 12.53 32.94
N GLU A 194 -22.09 11.58 33.65
CA GLU A 194 -22.13 11.63 35.12
C GLU A 194 -20.69 11.69 35.64
N GLN A 195 -20.38 12.74 36.39
CA GLN A 195 -19.10 12.95 37.06
C GLN A 195 -19.02 12.12 38.34
#